data_AF-A0A0N4WJ19-F1
#
_entry.id   AF-A0A0N4WJ19-F1
#
_cell.length_a   1.000
_cell.length_b   1.000
_cell.length_c   1.000
_cell.angle_alpha   90.00
_cell.angle_beta   90.00
_cell.angle_gamma   90.00
#
_symmetry.space_group_name_H-M   'P 1'
#
loop_
_entity.id
_entity.type
_entity.pdbx_description
1 polymer ?
#
loop_
_entity_poly.entity_id
_entity_poly.type
_entity_poly.pdbx_seq_one_letter_code
_entity_poly.pdbx_strand_id
1 'polypeptide(L)'
;MNLSMRSPISATSPPPSGALSALTNVLTTVSGRIGGVMAKGKAMQAKMRANKVAPIESKVQARHLELEPLCCLSSCLVRGGCAAVVAFEAFYVLATLLVVLGGMSRGGFTLWEPLPKSWNAWFGHHLFYYSVCVYDAVLVRAHYLFCYVSLAVNVLFLTFSIWTLSSKGPFTWTAANCLLVFCFAMQIPLQIWAITVVKSCQDFFALIHVFVALAET
;
A
#
# COMPACT_ATOMS: atom_id res chain seq x y z
N MET A 1 -22.23 -73.95 -70.26
CA MET A 1 -23.45 -73.14 -70.39
C MET A 1 -23.53 -72.21 -69.19
N ASN A 2 -23.78 -70.92 -69.44
CA ASN A 2 -24.00 -69.79 -68.51
C ASN A 2 -22.83 -69.37 -67.58
N LEU A 3 -22.67 -68.12 -67.14
CA LEU A 3 -22.73 -66.74 -67.67
C LEU A 3 -22.42 -65.84 -66.45
N SER A 4 -21.72 -64.71 -66.66
CA SER A 4 -21.56 -63.56 -65.73
C SER A 4 -20.50 -63.74 -64.62
N MET A 5 -19.63 -62.77 -64.27
CA MET A 5 -19.76 -61.31 -64.29
C MET A 5 -18.37 -60.60 -64.32
N ARG A 6 -18.37 -59.29 -64.62
CA ARG A 6 -17.31 -58.35 -65.06
C ARG A 6 -16.36 -57.73 -63.99
N SER A 7 -15.12 -57.44 -64.44
CA SER A 7 -14.29 -56.20 -64.25
C SER A 7 -13.55 -55.90 -62.90
N PRO A 8 -12.60 -54.92 -62.80
CA PRO A 8 -11.17 -55.05 -63.14
C PRO A 8 -10.17 -54.51 -62.06
N ILE A 9 -8.87 -54.65 -62.37
CA ILE A 9 -7.64 -54.27 -61.64
C ILE A 9 -7.51 -52.75 -61.35
N SER A 10 -6.89 -52.36 -60.22
CA SER A 10 -6.20 -51.05 -60.07
C SER A 10 -4.93 -51.17 -59.22
N ALA A 11 -3.83 -50.67 -59.77
CA ALA A 11 -2.47 -50.68 -59.22
C ALA A 11 -2.22 -49.46 -58.32
N THR A 12 -1.53 -49.66 -57.19
CA THR A 12 -1.09 -48.59 -56.28
C THR A 12 0.36 -48.21 -56.61
N SER A 13 0.59 -46.95 -56.94
CA SER A 13 1.91 -46.36 -57.24
C SER A 13 2.66 -45.90 -55.97
N PRO A 14 4.01 -45.76 -56.01
CA PRO A 14 4.82 -45.34 -54.86
C PRO A 14 4.79 -43.80 -54.64
N PRO A 15 5.12 -43.29 -53.44
CA PRO A 15 4.99 -41.87 -53.10
C PRO A 15 6.12 -41.01 -53.70
N PRO A 16 5.87 -39.71 -53.95
CA PRO A 16 6.76 -38.84 -54.69
C PRO A 16 7.85 -38.18 -53.82
N SER A 17 9.05 -38.10 -54.38
CA SER A 17 10.30 -37.55 -53.80
C SER A 17 10.30 -36.03 -53.48
N GLY A 18 9.15 -35.35 -53.54
CA GLY A 18 9.04 -33.90 -53.33
C GLY A 18 8.85 -33.46 -51.87
N ALA A 19 8.37 -34.33 -50.99
CA ALA A 19 8.01 -33.96 -49.62
C ALA A 19 9.23 -33.73 -48.70
N LEU A 20 10.34 -34.46 -48.93
CA LEU A 20 11.56 -34.35 -48.11
C LEU A 20 12.33 -33.03 -48.36
N SER A 21 12.31 -32.53 -49.60
CA SER A 21 12.98 -31.28 -49.99
C SER A 21 12.35 -30.05 -49.31
N ALA A 22 11.02 -29.98 -49.28
CA ALA A 22 10.29 -28.88 -48.65
C ALA A 22 10.51 -28.83 -47.13
N LEU A 23 10.56 -30.00 -46.46
CA LEU A 23 10.82 -30.08 -45.02
C LEU A 23 12.23 -29.60 -44.64
N THR A 24 13.22 -29.88 -45.49
CA THR A 24 14.62 -29.52 -45.20
C THR A 24 14.83 -28.00 -45.25
N ASN A 25 14.19 -27.30 -46.20
CA ASN A 25 14.26 -25.84 -46.33
C ASN A 25 13.52 -25.07 -45.22
N VAL A 26 12.42 -25.64 -44.70
CA VAL A 26 11.72 -25.05 -43.55
C VAL A 26 12.56 -25.19 -42.28
N LEU A 27 13.21 -26.35 -42.08
CA LEU A 27 14.02 -26.60 -40.89
C LEU A 27 15.26 -25.69 -40.82
N THR A 28 15.94 -25.46 -41.93
CA THR A 28 17.12 -24.58 -42.00
C THR A 28 16.75 -23.12 -41.77
N THR A 29 15.61 -22.66 -42.29
CA THR A 29 15.10 -21.30 -42.10
C THR A 29 14.71 -21.03 -40.65
N VAL A 30 14.05 -21.99 -40.00
CA VAL A 30 13.65 -21.87 -38.58
C VAL A 30 14.87 -21.92 -37.66
N SER A 31 15.84 -22.81 -37.93
CA SER A 31 17.08 -22.92 -37.16
C SER A 31 17.94 -21.65 -37.23
N GLY A 32 18.09 -21.05 -38.42
CA GLY A 32 18.82 -19.79 -38.59
C GLY A 32 18.18 -18.60 -37.86
N ARG A 33 16.84 -18.55 -37.83
CA ARG A 33 16.09 -17.49 -37.13
C ARG A 33 16.22 -17.61 -35.61
N ILE A 34 16.22 -18.84 -35.08
CA ILE A 34 16.44 -19.11 -33.64
C ILE A 34 17.89 -18.79 -33.24
N GLY A 35 18.88 -19.15 -34.07
CA GLY A 35 20.28 -18.81 -33.83
C GLY A 35 20.52 -17.30 -33.76
N GLY A 36 19.90 -16.53 -34.64
CA GLY A 36 19.98 -15.06 -34.64
C GLY A 36 19.35 -14.42 -33.39
N VAL A 37 18.22 -14.94 -32.91
CA VAL A 37 17.57 -14.46 -31.68
C VAL A 37 18.41 -14.79 -30.44
N MET A 38 19.02 -15.96 -30.37
CA MET A 38 19.94 -16.33 -29.29
C MET A 38 21.22 -15.49 -29.28
N ALA A 39 21.77 -15.18 -30.45
CA ALA A 39 22.93 -14.28 -30.57
C ALA A 39 22.59 -12.85 -30.10
N LYS A 40 21.40 -12.34 -30.47
CA LYS A 40 20.90 -11.04 -30.01
C LYS A 40 20.66 -11.01 -28.50
N GLY A 41 20.14 -12.10 -27.93
CA GLY A 41 19.97 -12.28 -26.48
C GLY A 41 21.30 -12.26 -25.73
N LYS A 42 22.31 -12.98 -26.22
CA LYS A 42 23.67 -12.99 -25.64
C LYS A 42 24.35 -11.62 -25.73
N ALA A 43 24.19 -10.91 -26.85
CA ALA A 43 24.72 -9.55 -27.01
C ALA A 43 24.04 -8.56 -26.03
N MET A 44 22.73 -8.67 -25.83
CA MET A 44 21.99 -7.85 -24.86
C MET A 44 22.39 -8.17 -23.41
N GLN A 45 22.62 -9.45 -23.08
CA GLN A 45 23.09 -9.89 -21.77
C GLN A 45 24.54 -9.45 -21.51
N ALA A 46 25.42 -9.48 -22.51
CA ALA A 46 26.77 -8.95 -22.43
C ALA A 46 26.78 -7.43 -22.25
N LYS A 47 25.86 -6.70 -22.92
CA LYS A 47 25.68 -5.25 -22.73
C LYS A 47 25.15 -4.91 -21.33
N MET A 48 24.24 -5.71 -20.77
CA MET A 48 23.82 -5.58 -19.37
C MET A 48 24.94 -5.90 -18.38
N ARG A 49 25.78 -6.91 -18.66
CA ARG A 49 26.95 -7.22 -17.82
C ARG A 49 28.01 -6.12 -17.87
N ALA A 50 28.27 -5.53 -19.05
CA ALA A 50 29.17 -4.38 -19.17
C ALA A 50 28.64 -3.14 -18.44
N ASN A 51 27.32 -2.93 -18.43
CA ASN A 51 26.69 -1.85 -17.66
C ASN A 51 26.71 -2.11 -16.14
N LYS A 52 26.86 -3.37 -15.72
CA LYS A 52 27.06 -3.78 -14.33
C LYS A 52 28.50 -3.54 -13.82
N VAL A 53 29.45 -3.32 -14.73
CA VAL A 53 30.90 -3.15 -14.43
C VAL A 53 31.34 -1.69 -14.64
N ALA A 54 30.40 -0.76 -14.78
CA ALA A 54 30.73 0.66 -14.59
C ALA A 54 30.80 0.92 -13.07
N PRO A 55 31.93 1.39 -12.52
CA PRO A 55 32.03 1.66 -11.09
C PRO A 55 31.02 2.75 -10.73
N ILE A 56 29.97 2.36 -10.01
CA ILE A 56 28.93 3.28 -9.54
C ILE A 56 29.55 4.29 -8.57
N GLU A 57 30.56 3.88 -7.80
CA GLU A 57 31.39 4.73 -6.92
C GLU A 57 31.87 6.01 -7.59
N SER A 58 32.55 5.91 -8.74
CA SER A 58 33.14 7.11 -9.38
C SER A 58 32.09 8.07 -9.93
N LYS A 59 30.89 7.57 -10.28
CA LYS A 59 29.74 8.39 -10.68
C LYS A 59 29.00 9.00 -9.49
N VAL A 60 28.94 8.32 -8.34
CA VAL A 60 28.33 8.83 -7.11
C VAL A 60 29.21 9.91 -6.49
N GLN A 61 30.54 9.70 -6.46
CA GLN A 61 31.51 10.66 -5.94
C GLN A 61 31.55 11.96 -6.76
N ALA A 62 31.41 11.86 -8.09
CA ALA A 62 31.33 13.03 -8.97
C ALA A 62 30.00 13.81 -8.87
N ARG A 63 28.93 13.19 -8.37
CA ARG A 63 27.58 13.78 -8.23
C ARG A 63 27.22 14.09 -6.78
N HIS A 64 28.11 13.83 -5.84
CA HIS A 64 27.92 14.05 -4.40
C HIS A 64 27.52 15.51 -4.08
N LEU A 65 28.11 16.48 -4.79
CA LEU A 65 27.80 17.91 -4.67
C LEU A 65 26.39 18.31 -5.18
N GLU A 66 25.79 17.54 -6.09
CA GLU A 66 24.41 17.79 -6.56
C GLU A 66 23.36 17.09 -5.69
N LEU A 67 23.72 16.03 -4.97
CA LEU A 67 22.82 15.35 -4.05
C LEU A 67 22.69 16.06 -2.68
N GLU A 68 23.69 16.81 -2.26
CA GLU A 68 23.71 17.54 -0.98
C GLU A 68 22.51 18.49 -0.77
N PRO A 69 22.10 19.35 -1.72
CA PRO A 69 20.93 20.20 -1.55
C PRO A 69 19.60 19.41 -1.55
N LEU A 70 19.51 18.30 -2.28
CA LEU A 70 18.33 17.43 -2.26
C LEU A 70 18.22 16.67 -0.93
N CYS A 71 19.34 16.17 -0.39
CA CYS A 71 19.38 15.52 0.91
C CYS A 71 19.03 16.50 2.04
N CYS A 72 19.48 17.76 1.97
CA CYS A 72 19.08 18.81 2.91
C CYS A 72 17.60 19.18 2.81
N LEU A 73 17.06 19.34 1.59
CA LEU A 73 15.65 19.67 1.39
C LEU A 73 14.72 18.52 1.82
N SER A 74 15.05 17.28 1.43
CA SER A 74 14.31 16.09 1.86
C SER A 74 14.43 15.84 3.35
N SER A 75 15.58 16.09 3.98
CA SER A 75 15.77 16.01 5.43
C SER A 75 14.92 17.04 6.19
N CYS A 76 14.88 18.29 5.71
CA CYS A 76 14.02 19.34 6.28
C CYS A 76 12.53 19.01 6.11
N LEU A 77 12.12 18.46 4.95
CA LEU A 77 10.75 18.05 4.69
C LEU A 77 10.33 16.85 5.56
N VAL A 78 11.22 15.88 5.74
CA VAL A 78 11.03 14.72 6.63
C VAL A 78 10.94 15.16 8.09
N ARG A 79 11.86 16.01 8.55
CA ARG A 79 11.86 16.50 9.94
C ARG A 79 10.66 17.39 10.24
N GLY A 80 10.31 18.29 9.31
CA GLY A 80 9.13 19.14 9.40
C GLY A 80 7.82 18.35 9.32
N GLY A 81 7.76 17.37 8.41
CA GLY A 81 6.62 16.48 8.25
C GLY A 81 6.35 15.64 9.48
N CYS A 82 7.37 14.95 10.02
CA CYS A 82 7.23 14.17 11.25
C CYS A 82 6.82 15.04 12.45
N ALA A 83 7.42 16.23 12.60
CA ALA A 83 7.05 17.15 13.67
C ALA A 83 5.60 17.66 13.52
N ALA A 84 5.17 17.96 12.29
CA ALA A 84 3.80 18.37 12.00
C ALA A 84 2.78 17.27 12.29
N VAL A 85 3.09 16.01 11.92
CA VAL A 85 2.26 14.85 12.26
C VAL A 85 2.05 14.74 13.77
N VAL A 86 3.15 14.79 14.55
CA VAL A 86 3.09 14.74 16.03
C VAL A 86 2.26 15.90 16.59
N ALA A 87 2.46 17.12 16.07
CA ALA A 87 1.74 18.31 16.54
C ALA A 87 0.24 18.23 16.27
N PHE A 88 -0.16 17.80 15.05
CA PHE A 88 -1.56 17.60 14.73
C PHE A 88 -2.16 16.48 15.57
N GLU A 89 -1.48 15.34 15.71
CA GLU A 89 -1.95 14.23 16.53
C GLU A 89 -2.20 14.65 17.98
N ALA A 90 -1.24 15.36 18.60
CA ALA A 90 -1.41 15.91 19.94
C ALA A 90 -2.59 16.89 20.04
N PHE A 91 -2.74 17.78 19.07
CA PHE A 91 -3.86 18.73 19.03
C PHE A 91 -5.22 18.00 18.95
N TYR A 92 -5.32 16.97 18.11
CA TYR A 92 -6.56 16.21 17.95
C TYR A 92 -6.87 15.35 19.17
N VAL A 93 -5.87 14.73 19.81
CA VAL A 93 -6.05 14.02 21.08
C VAL A 93 -6.59 14.98 22.14
N LEU A 94 -6.02 16.17 22.27
CA LEU A 94 -6.50 17.18 23.22
C LEU A 94 -7.93 17.63 22.91
N ALA A 95 -8.24 17.90 21.63
CA ALA A 95 -9.59 18.30 21.21
C ALA A 95 -10.62 17.21 21.50
N THR A 96 -10.33 15.96 21.14
CA THR A 96 -11.21 14.80 21.40
C THR A 96 -11.42 14.61 22.90
N LEU A 97 -10.34 14.68 23.69
CA LEU A 97 -10.40 14.54 25.14
C LEU A 97 -11.28 15.63 25.78
N LEU A 98 -11.19 16.88 25.34
CA LEU A 98 -12.07 17.96 25.81
C LEU A 98 -13.54 17.70 25.48
N VAL A 99 -13.85 17.22 24.27
CA VAL A 99 -15.22 16.90 23.85
C VAL A 99 -15.77 15.71 24.67
N VAL A 100 -14.95 14.68 24.88
CA VAL A 100 -15.33 13.49 25.66
C VAL A 100 -15.56 13.84 27.13
N LEU A 101 -14.65 14.59 27.76
CA LEU A 101 -14.81 15.06 29.14
C LEU A 101 -16.04 15.97 29.28
N GLY A 102 -16.28 16.85 28.31
CA GLY A 102 -17.49 17.66 28.24
C GLY A 102 -18.75 16.81 28.13
N GLY A 103 -18.74 15.74 27.34
CA GLY A 103 -19.84 14.77 27.23
C GLY A 103 -20.10 14.06 28.56
N MET A 104 -19.06 13.52 29.18
CA MET A 104 -19.15 12.83 30.48
C MET A 104 -19.62 13.75 31.61
N SER A 105 -19.22 15.02 31.61
CA SER A 105 -19.61 15.98 32.65
C SER A 105 -21.13 16.21 32.76
N ARG A 106 -21.89 15.91 31.70
CA ARG A 106 -23.36 16.04 31.67
C ARG A 106 -24.08 14.84 32.31
N GLY A 107 -23.45 13.66 32.29
CA GLY A 107 -23.99 12.41 32.87
C GLY A 107 -23.40 12.06 34.24
N GLY A 108 -22.30 12.72 34.64
CA GLY A 108 -21.53 12.39 35.83
C GLY A 108 -20.48 11.31 35.57
N PHE A 109 -19.51 11.13 36.47
CA PHE A 109 -18.50 10.08 36.36
C PHE A 109 -18.99 8.81 37.06
N THR A 110 -19.82 8.01 36.39
CA THR A 110 -20.25 6.69 36.89
C THR A 110 -19.37 5.59 36.28
N LEU A 111 -18.69 4.82 37.13
CA LEU A 111 -17.76 3.75 36.69
C LEU A 111 -18.52 2.56 36.06
N TRP A 112 -19.76 2.34 36.46
CA TRP A 112 -20.56 1.19 36.04
C TRP A 112 -22.02 1.59 35.85
N GLU A 113 -22.46 1.63 34.60
CA GLU A 113 -23.87 1.80 34.23
C GLU A 113 -24.43 0.50 33.65
N PRO A 114 -25.74 0.24 33.81
CA PRO A 114 -26.37 -0.91 33.19
C PRO A 114 -26.22 -0.85 31.68
N LEU A 115 -25.91 -2.01 31.07
CA LEU A 115 -25.67 -2.08 29.64
C LEU A 115 -26.87 -1.54 28.84
N PRO A 116 -26.63 -0.67 27.85
CA PRO A 116 -27.69 -0.06 27.08
C PRO A 116 -28.41 -1.10 26.22
N LYS A 117 -29.74 -1.04 26.24
CA LYS A 117 -30.61 -1.97 25.51
C LYS A 117 -30.78 -1.63 24.02
N SER A 118 -30.36 -0.44 23.60
CA SER A 118 -30.46 0.04 22.21
C SER A 118 -29.10 0.51 21.69
N TRP A 119 -28.90 0.37 20.38
CA TRP A 119 -27.68 0.82 19.69
C TRP A 119 -27.42 2.32 19.85
N ASN A 120 -28.47 3.14 19.83
CA ASN A 120 -28.34 4.59 20.01
C ASN A 120 -27.83 4.96 21.41
N ALA A 121 -28.29 4.24 22.45
CA ALA A 121 -27.87 4.51 23.83
C ALA A 121 -26.41 4.15 24.10
N TRP A 122 -25.79 3.29 23.27
CA TRP A 122 -24.36 3.01 23.36
C TRP A 122 -23.49 4.24 23.08
N PHE A 123 -23.97 5.20 22.26
CA PHE A 123 -23.19 6.40 21.93
C PHE A 123 -22.94 7.30 23.14
N GLY A 124 -23.93 7.44 24.02
CA GLY A 124 -23.80 8.23 25.25
C GLY A 124 -23.34 7.44 26.46
N HIS A 125 -23.05 6.15 26.30
CA HIS A 125 -22.64 5.29 27.42
C HIS A 125 -21.19 5.56 27.79
N HIS A 126 -20.88 5.63 29.09
CA HIS A 126 -19.53 5.94 29.58
C HIS A 126 -18.46 4.97 29.07
N LEU A 127 -18.81 3.70 28.79
CA LEU A 127 -17.88 2.73 28.19
C LEU A 127 -17.35 3.19 26.82
N PHE A 128 -18.18 3.81 25.99
CA PHE A 128 -17.74 4.36 24.71
C PHE A 128 -16.70 5.46 24.94
N TYR A 129 -17.00 6.42 25.82
CA TYR A 129 -16.06 7.49 26.18
C TYR A 129 -14.76 6.98 26.81
N TYR A 130 -14.83 6.00 27.71
CA TYR A 130 -13.64 5.36 28.27
C TYR A 130 -12.80 4.66 27.20
N SER A 131 -13.43 4.00 26.23
CA SER A 131 -12.70 3.36 25.13
C SER A 131 -11.94 4.39 24.29
N VAL A 132 -12.52 5.56 24.04
CA VAL A 132 -11.87 6.68 23.34
C VAL A 132 -10.71 7.24 24.19
N CYS A 133 -10.90 7.45 25.50
CA CYS A 133 -9.84 7.93 26.39
C CYS A 133 -8.66 6.96 26.49
N VAL A 134 -8.92 5.65 26.58
CA VAL A 134 -7.88 4.62 26.61
C VAL A 134 -7.14 4.60 25.29
N TYR A 135 -7.85 4.70 24.17
CA TYR A 135 -7.25 4.79 22.84
C TYR A 135 -6.33 6.01 22.74
N ASP A 136 -6.81 7.20 23.11
CA ASP A 136 -6.02 8.43 23.11
C ASP A 136 -4.76 8.31 23.98
N ALA A 137 -4.86 7.68 25.16
CA ALA A 137 -3.73 7.47 26.07
C ALA A 137 -2.68 6.48 25.51
N VAL A 138 -3.14 5.43 24.81
CA VAL A 138 -2.26 4.43 24.17
C VAL A 138 -1.58 5.04 22.94
N LEU A 139 -2.31 5.84 22.16
CA LEU A 139 -1.85 6.49 20.95
C LEU A 139 -0.68 7.44 21.22
N VAL A 140 -0.69 8.18 22.33
CA VAL A 140 0.45 9.01 22.76
C VAL A 140 1.72 8.19 23.05
N ARG A 141 1.61 6.90 23.40
CA ARG A 141 2.76 6.07 23.83
C ARG A 141 3.41 5.25 22.71
N ALA A 142 2.74 5.00 21.59
CA ALA A 142 3.23 4.11 20.54
C ALA A 142 3.13 4.81 19.17
N HIS A 143 4.25 5.34 18.64
CA HIS A 143 4.19 6.28 17.49
C HIS A 143 4.43 5.65 16.10
N TYR A 144 5.13 4.50 15.97
CA TYR A 144 5.65 4.06 14.65
C TYR A 144 4.85 2.96 13.94
N LEU A 145 4.44 1.89 14.64
CA LEU A 145 3.57 0.84 14.06
C LEU A 145 2.09 1.26 14.08
N PHE A 146 1.81 2.41 14.69
CA PHE A 146 0.49 2.77 15.18
C PHE A 146 -0.33 3.56 14.17
N CYS A 147 0.26 4.24 13.18
CA CYS A 147 -0.51 5.03 12.21
C CYS A 147 -1.57 4.20 11.45
N TYR A 148 -1.25 2.95 11.09
CA TYR A 148 -2.22 2.04 10.44
C TYR A 148 -3.30 1.54 11.40
N VAL A 149 -2.92 1.18 12.63
CA VAL A 149 -3.85 0.72 13.67
C VAL A 149 -4.78 1.86 14.10
N SER A 150 -4.22 3.05 14.28
CA SER A 150 -4.90 4.30 14.58
C SER A 150 -5.93 4.63 13.50
N LEU A 151 -5.55 4.48 12.21
CA LEU A 151 -6.47 4.66 11.10
C LEU A 151 -7.63 3.67 11.15
N ALA A 152 -7.35 2.39 11.39
CA ALA A 152 -8.40 1.37 11.52
C ALA A 152 -9.35 1.66 12.69
N VAL A 153 -8.80 2.00 13.86
CA VAL A 153 -9.60 2.30 15.07
C VAL A 153 -10.44 3.56 14.88
N ASN A 154 -9.90 4.62 14.29
CA ASN A 154 -10.66 5.83 13.99
C ASN A 154 -11.77 5.61 12.97
N VAL A 155 -11.55 4.78 11.95
CA VAL A 155 -12.61 4.38 11.01
C VAL A 155 -13.69 3.57 11.74
N LEU A 156 -13.32 2.67 12.66
CA LEU A 156 -14.28 1.93 13.48
C LEU A 156 -15.09 2.87 14.38
N PHE A 157 -14.46 3.82 15.07
CA PHE A 157 -15.17 4.80 15.90
C PHE A 157 -16.07 5.72 15.08
N LEU A 158 -15.64 6.17 13.90
CA LEU A 158 -16.45 6.98 13.00
C LEU A 158 -17.69 6.22 12.52
N THR A 159 -17.50 5.01 12.00
CA THR A 159 -18.60 4.18 11.50
C THR A 159 -19.57 3.82 12.60
N PHE A 160 -19.07 3.46 13.79
CA PHE A 160 -19.89 3.23 14.98
C PHE A 160 -20.68 4.48 15.38
N SER A 161 -20.05 5.65 15.44
CA SER A 161 -20.70 6.91 15.82
C SER A 161 -21.82 7.28 14.84
N ILE A 162 -21.57 7.19 13.54
CA ILE A 162 -22.58 7.46 12.50
C ILE A 162 -23.73 6.45 12.61
N TRP A 163 -23.42 5.17 12.78
CA TRP A 163 -24.42 4.10 12.89
C TRP A 163 -25.32 4.28 14.11
N THR A 164 -24.74 4.51 15.28
CA THR A 164 -25.46 4.67 16.54
C THR A 164 -26.33 5.94 16.53
N LEU A 165 -25.82 7.08 16.05
CA LEU A 165 -26.60 8.32 15.91
C LEU A 165 -27.69 8.24 14.84
N SER A 166 -27.52 7.40 13.82
CA SER A 166 -28.56 7.15 12.80
C SER A 166 -29.63 6.17 13.26
N SER A 167 -29.35 5.37 14.29
CA SER A 167 -30.31 4.42 14.85
C SER A 167 -31.34 5.12 15.74
N LYS A 168 -32.56 4.55 15.83
CA LYS A 168 -33.65 5.12 16.64
C LYS A 168 -33.25 5.16 18.12
N GLY A 169 -33.36 6.33 18.75
CA GLY A 169 -33.17 6.48 20.18
C GLY A 169 -33.12 7.94 20.65
N PRO A 170 -32.76 8.17 21.92
CA PRO A 170 -32.77 9.49 22.56
C PRO A 170 -31.62 10.42 22.12
N PHE A 171 -30.50 9.87 21.64
CA PHE A 171 -29.37 10.65 21.15
C PHE A 171 -29.57 11.03 19.69
N THR A 172 -29.52 12.34 19.42
CA THR A 172 -29.69 12.91 18.08
C THR A 172 -28.43 13.62 17.60
N TRP A 173 -28.46 14.11 16.36
CA TRP A 173 -27.41 14.93 15.75
C TRP A 173 -27.36 16.34 16.37
N THR A 174 -26.93 16.40 17.63
CA THR A 174 -26.63 17.67 18.32
C THR A 174 -25.27 18.21 17.88
N ALA A 175 -25.03 19.51 18.06
CA ALA A 175 -23.76 20.13 17.68
C ALA A 175 -22.54 19.45 18.33
N ALA A 176 -22.64 19.02 19.60
CA ALA A 176 -21.56 18.33 20.29
C ALA A 176 -21.27 16.94 19.70
N ASN A 177 -22.32 16.19 19.36
CA ASN A 177 -22.18 14.86 18.74
C ASN A 177 -21.62 14.98 17.32
N CYS A 178 -22.09 15.98 16.56
CA CYS A 178 -21.55 16.30 15.24
C CYS A 178 -20.07 16.70 15.32
N LEU A 179 -19.68 17.47 16.35
CA LEU A 179 -18.28 17.85 16.56
C LEU A 179 -17.40 16.63 16.81
N LEU A 180 -17.84 15.67 17.64
CA LEU A 180 -17.12 14.42 17.88
C LEU A 180 -16.96 13.59 16.58
N VAL A 181 -18.05 13.42 15.82
CA VAL A 181 -18.04 12.73 14.51
C VAL A 181 -17.10 13.43 13.54
N PHE A 182 -17.12 14.76 13.51
CA PHE A 182 -16.23 15.57 12.69
C PHE A 182 -14.76 15.40 13.10
N CYS A 183 -14.45 15.33 14.40
CA CYS A 183 -13.10 15.04 14.89
C CYS A 183 -12.59 13.70 14.34
N PHE A 184 -13.39 12.62 14.44
CA PHE A 184 -13.01 11.33 13.86
C PHE A 184 -12.88 11.38 12.33
N ALA A 185 -13.77 12.09 11.65
CA ALA A 185 -13.73 12.23 10.19
C ALA A 185 -12.47 12.98 9.72
N MET A 186 -12.07 14.05 10.40
CA MET A 186 -10.88 14.84 10.06
C MET A 186 -9.57 14.15 10.41
N GLN A 187 -9.56 13.23 11.38
CA GLN A 187 -8.38 12.44 11.70
C GLN A 187 -7.99 11.48 10.57
N ILE A 188 -8.95 10.94 9.81
CA ILE A 188 -8.69 10.00 8.70
C ILE A 188 -7.75 10.59 7.62
N PRO A 189 -8.06 11.73 6.98
CA PRO A 189 -7.18 12.28 5.95
C PRO A 189 -5.80 12.65 6.50
N LEU A 190 -5.73 13.13 7.75
CA LEU A 190 -4.47 13.44 8.42
C LEU A 190 -3.63 12.20 8.68
N GLN A 191 -4.23 11.08 9.07
CA GLN A 191 -3.50 9.83 9.28
C GLN A 191 -3.05 9.19 7.97
N ILE A 192 -3.85 9.30 6.91
CA ILE A 192 -3.42 8.90 5.56
C ILE A 192 -2.20 9.74 5.15
N TRP A 193 -2.24 11.05 5.36
CA TRP A 193 -1.10 11.93 5.12
C TRP A 193 0.11 11.60 6.01
N ALA A 194 -0.09 11.30 7.28
CA ALA A 194 0.98 10.88 8.17
C ALA A 194 1.67 9.59 7.67
N ILE A 195 0.90 8.62 7.19
CA ILE A 195 1.44 7.38 6.60
C ILE A 195 2.29 7.69 5.37
N THR A 196 1.88 8.62 4.49
CA THR A 196 2.68 8.98 3.31
C THR A 196 3.98 9.68 3.71
N VAL A 197 3.94 10.56 4.72
CA VAL A 197 5.13 11.21 5.28
C VAL A 197 6.08 10.16 5.87
N VAL A 198 5.61 9.29 6.77
CA VAL A 198 6.44 8.26 7.41
C VAL A 198 7.05 7.31 6.38
N LYS A 199 6.27 6.92 5.36
CA LYS A 199 6.79 6.10 4.25
C LYS A 199 7.89 6.82 3.49
N SER A 200 7.71 8.10 3.16
CA SER A 200 8.74 8.91 2.52
C SER A 200 10.00 9.04 3.39
N CYS A 201 9.84 9.10 4.72
CA CYS A 201 10.96 9.13 5.65
C CYS A 201 11.73 7.80 5.63
N GLN A 202 11.02 6.66 5.68
CA GLN A 202 11.62 5.33 5.63
C GLN A 202 12.41 5.12 4.32
N ASP A 203 11.82 5.49 3.18
CA ASP A 203 12.46 5.38 1.87
C ASP A 203 13.73 6.27 1.80
N PHE A 204 13.69 7.47 2.40
CA PHE A 204 14.85 8.37 2.52
C PHE A 204 15.97 7.78 3.38
N PHE A 205 15.65 7.24 4.57
CA PHE A 205 16.66 6.62 5.44
C PHE A 205 17.29 5.37 4.80
N ALA A 206 16.50 4.53 4.13
CA ALA A 206 17.02 3.38 3.40
C ALA A 206 18.03 3.79 2.32
N LEU A 207 17.75 4.88 1.61
CA LEU A 207 18.64 5.42 0.58
C LEU A 207 19.94 6.00 1.17
N ILE A 208 19.88 6.70 2.31
CA ILE A 208 21.10 7.14 3.03
C ILE A 208 21.95 5.94 3.44
N HIS A 209 21.35 4.90 4.02
CA HIS A 209 22.09 3.70 4.42
C HIS A 209 22.82 3.05 3.25
N VAL A 210 22.20 3.00 2.07
CA VAL A 210 22.85 2.49 0.85
C VAL A 210 24.02 3.38 0.44
N PHE A 211 23.87 4.71 0.47
CA PHE A 211 24.97 5.61 0.13
C PHE A 211 26.14 5.55 1.11
N VAL A 212 25.87 5.41 2.41
CA VAL A 212 26.91 5.20 3.42
C VAL A 212 27.64 3.87 3.14
N ALA A 213 26.90 2.79 2.90
CA ALA A 213 27.51 1.49 2.60
C ALA A 213 28.38 1.50 1.33
N LEU A 214 28.00 2.28 0.31
CA LEU A 214 28.80 2.47 -0.90
C LEU A 214 30.01 3.40 -0.72
N ALA A 215 30.01 4.27 0.30
CA ALA A 215 31.12 5.17 0.60
C ALA A 215 32.16 4.51 1.52
N GLU A 216 31.77 3.48 2.26
CA GLU A 216 32.67 2.69 3.13
C GLU A 216 33.40 1.55 2.39
N THR A 217 32.90 1.14 1.22
CA THR A 217 33.57 0.19 0.30
C THR A 217 34.56 0.87 -0.63
#